data_AF-A0A835DTC8-F1
#
_entry.id   AF-A0A835DTC8-F1
#
_cell.length_a   1.000
_cell.length_b   1.000
_cell.length_c   1.000
_cell.angle_alpha   90.00
_cell.angle_beta   90.00
_cell.angle_gamma   90.00
#
_symmetry.space_group_name_H-M   'P 1'
#
loop_
_entity.id
_entity.type
_entity.pdbx_description
1 polymer ?
#
loop_
_entity_poly.entity_id
_entity_poly.type
_entity_poly.pdbx_seq_one_letter_code
_entity_poly.pdbx_strand_id
1 'polypeptide(L)'
;MFMKKFDNPWNTMPMYDVCTRALTSGPLRKWETTAVSCAYVQVDGKLFIMDEGVFEMLQPPPPPIDRVLVDVKFDWSWRELPSPPYQYVVSYALHPDEQTMVFSLTKHSPKRKLATFSFDIESSRWTRHGAWGLPFKGRGYFDRDLDAWVGLSGDPDTLGHLCACDALPAGDDNRQPPACKLSKEKMFCVDAAEKHTGATLVYVGDGRAMFCLVECFSVDDRQGGVWKESMPERRGHLLRVTTFTLKYDKNGDLRIAKQRQIGLCRLPEIASVYCYRLERPVAFWM
;
A
#
# COMPACT_ATOMS: atom_id res chain seq x y z
N MET A 1 -30.29 1.18 7.38
CA MET A 1 -28.87 0.90 7.74
C MET A 1 -28.32 2.18 8.35
N PHE A 2 -28.10 2.20 9.66
CA PHE A 2 -27.80 3.43 10.42
C PHE A 2 -26.39 3.94 10.10
N MET A 3 -26.30 5.15 9.55
CA MET A 3 -25.04 5.88 9.42
C MET A 3 -24.61 6.36 10.81
N LYS A 4 -23.50 5.83 11.36
CA LYS A 4 -22.83 6.44 12.51
C LYS A 4 -22.24 7.77 12.05
N LYS A 5 -22.66 8.87 12.68
CA LYS A 5 -21.98 10.17 12.61
C LYS A 5 -20.61 10.01 13.28
N PHE A 6 -19.57 10.53 12.61
CA PHE A 6 -18.19 10.44 13.06
C PHE A 6 -17.90 11.51 14.11
N ASP A 7 -17.41 11.09 15.27
CA ASP A 7 -16.83 11.99 16.26
C ASP A 7 -15.35 12.21 15.91
N ASN A 8 -15.03 13.45 15.51
CA ASN A 8 -13.68 14.01 15.36
C ASN A 8 -12.82 13.56 14.13
N PRO A 9 -12.91 14.27 12.98
CA PRO A 9 -12.20 13.92 11.73
C PRO A 9 -10.69 14.23 11.72
N TRP A 10 -10.15 14.87 12.77
CA TRP A 10 -8.78 15.41 12.75
C TRP A 10 -7.68 14.37 13.01
N ASN A 11 -8.03 13.19 13.53
CA ASN A 11 -7.07 12.18 14.02
C ASN A 11 -7.39 10.75 13.58
N THR A 12 -8.13 10.59 12.48
CA THR A 12 -8.54 9.27 12.02
C THR A 12 -8.16 9.03 10.56
N MET A 13 -7.81 7.79 10.24
CA MET A 13 -7.57 7.35 8.87
C MET A 13 -8.61 6.28 8.49
N PRO A 14 -9.16 6.34 7.26
CA PRO A 14 -10.10 5.34 6.78
C PRO A 14 -9.36 4.01 6.64
N MET A 15 -9.88 2.98 7.28
CA MET A 15 -9.37 1.61 7.20
C MET A 15 -10.47 0.73 6.64
N TYR A 16 -10.15 -0.04 5.61
CA TYR A 16 -11.04 -1.08 5.12
C TYR A 16 -10.55 -2.43 5.63
N ASP A 17 -11.36 -3.05 6.50
CA ASP A 17 -11.19 -4.43 6.91
C ASP A 17 -11.82 -5.31 5.84
N VAL A 18 -10.97 -6.04 5.13
CA VAL A 18 -11.38 -6.84 3.99
C VAL A 18 -12.03 -8.17 4.44
N CYS A 19 -11.70 -8.71 5.63
CA CYS A 19 -12.32 -9.91 6.21
C CYS A 19 -13.79 -9.67 6.52
N THR A 20 -14.05 -8.63 7.31
CA THR A 20 -15.41 -8.28 7.74
C THR A 20 -16.15 -7.44 6.70
N ARG A 21 -15.44 -6.97 5.66
CA ARG A 21 -15.90 -6.03 4.64
C ARG A 21 -16.39 -4.70 5.25
N ALA A 22 -15.90 -4.37 6.43
CA ALA A 22 -16.29 -3.18 7.16
C ALA A 22 -15.32 -2.03 6.87
N LEU A 23 -15.87 -0.84 6.65
CA LEU A 23 -15.10 0.39 6.70
C LEU A 23 -15.07 0.87 8.15
N THR A 24 -13.88 0.99 8.72
CA THR A 24 -13.64 1.52 10.06
C THR A 24 -12.65 2.68 10.02
N SER A 25 -12.36 3.29 11.16
CA SER A 25 -11.44 4.41 11.27
C SER A 25 -10.42 4.14 12.38
N GLY A 26 -9.13 4.22 12.05
CA GLY A 26 -8.03 3.95 12.98
C GLY A 26 -7.47 5.24 13.58
N PRO A 27 -6.94 5.21 14.82
CA PRO A 27 -6.29 6.36 15.42
C PRO A 27 -4.98 6.72 14.71
N LEU A 28 -4.77 8.02 14.47
CA LEU A 28 -3.57 8.59 13.84
C LEU A 28 -2.38 8.61 14.82
N ARG A 29 -1.19 8.22 14.35
CA ARG A 29 0.08 8.44 15.07
C ARG A 29 0.41 9.93 15.00
N LYS A 30 0.61 10.58 16.15
CA LYS A 30 0.73 12.06 16.29
C LYS A 30 1.86 12.73 15.50
N TRP A 31 2.79 11.98 14.91
CA TRP A 31 3.98 12.50 14.22
C TRP A 31 4.15 12.01 12.78
N GLU A 32 3.14 11.38 12.16
CA GLU A 32 3.19 11.13 10.71
C GLU A 32 3.08 12.45 9.95
N THR A 33 4.23 12.97 9.52
CA THR A 33 4.35 14.24 8.81
C THR A 33 3.79 14.14 7.39
N THR A 34 3.83 12.95 6.76
CA THR A 34 3.13 12.67 5.50
C THR A 34 2.79 11.18 5.36
N ALA A 35 1.50 10.83 5.27
CA ALA A 35 1.04 9.46 4.95
C ALA A 35 1.46 8.96 3.54
N VAL A 36 2.27 9.74 2.83
CA VAL A 36 2.57 9.59 1.41
C VAL A 36 3.79 8.70 1.18
N SER A 37 4.65 8.46 2.18
CA SER A 37 5.93 7.74 2.00
C SER A 37 6.20 6.62 3.01
N CYS A 38 5.20 6.17 3.77
CA CYS A 38 5.39 5.15 4.79
C CYS A 38 5.33 3.72 4.22
N ALA A 39 6.16 2.83 4.73
CA ALA A 39 6.06 1.39 4.52
C ALA A 39 5.68 0.66 5.81
N TYR A 40 4.74 -0.27 5.70
CA TYR A 40 4.31 -1.14 6.78
C TYR A 40 4.54 -2.59 6.38
N VAL A 41 5.38 -3.30 7.13
CA VAL A 41 5.69 -4.71 6.85
C VAL A 41 5.52 -5.51 8.14
N GLN A 42 4.76 -6.59 8.06
CA GLN A 42 4.62 -7.55 9.14
C GLN A 42 5.37 -8.83 8.77
N VAL A 43 6.23 -9.29 9.68
CA VAL A 43 7.02 -10.52 9.53
C VAL A 43 7.07 -11.23 10.88
N ASP A 44 6.65 -12.49 10.93
CA ASP A 44 6.71 -13.33 12.14
C ASP A 44 6.15 -12.61 13.39
N GLY A 45 4.96 -12.01 13.26
CA GLY A 45 4.31 -11.26 14.34
C GLY A 45 4.95 -9.92 14.73
N LYS A 46 6.06 -9.52 14.09
CA LYS A 46 6.72 -8.22 14.30
C LYS A 46 6.25 -7.22 13.25
N LEU A 47 5.98 -5.99 13.67
CA LEU A 47 5.60 -4.90 12.79
C LEU A 47 6.80 -3.97 12.58
N PHE A 48 7.08 -3.67 11.32
CA PHE A 48 8.14 -2.77 10.89
C PHE A 48 7.51 -1.56 10.21
N ILE A 49 8.02 -0.38 10.54
CA ILE A 49 7.60 0.89 9.93
C ILE A 49 8.83 1.58 9.37
N MET A 50 8.74 2.01 8.12
CA MET A 50 9.69 2.95 7.54
C MET A 50 8.98 4.23 7.16
N ASP A 51 9.47 5.36 7.64
CA ASP A 51 8.95 6.67 7.28
C ASP A 51 10.07 7.72 7.30
N GLU A 52 10.15 8.53 6.23
CA GLU A 52 11.08 9.67 6.09
C GLU A 52 12.51 9.44 6.64
N GLY A 53 13.12 8.30 6.30
CA GLY A 53 14.48 7.97 6.73
C GLY A 53 14.60 7.41 8.15
N VAL A 54 13.49 7.19 8.84
CA VAL A 54 13.41 6.46 10.11
C VAL A 54 12.92 5.04 9.80
N PHE A 55 13.55 4.04 10.40
CA PHE A 55 13.14 2.65 10.27
C PHE A 55 13.06 2.02 11.65
N GLU A 56 11.87 1.57 12.05
CA GLU A 56 11.59 1.08 13.40
C GLU A 56 10.93 -0.30 13.35
N MET A 57 11.17 -1.08 14.40
CA MET A 57 10.46 -2.33 14.66
C MET A 57 9.71 -2.23 15.99
N LEU A 58 8.44 -2.62 15.97
CA LEU A 58 7.64 -2.78 17.18
C LEU A 58 8.14 -3.99 17.97
N GLN A 59 8.58 -3.77 19.21
CA GLN A 59 8.98 -4.85 20.09
C GLN A 59 7.75 -5.44 20.79
N PRO A 60 7.68 -6.77 20.92
CA PRO A 60 6.72 -7.38 21.82
C PRO A 60 7.01 -6.92 23.26
N PRO A 61 5.97 -6.83 24.11
CA PRO A 61 6.18 -6.52 25.52
C PRO A 61 7.12 -7.55 26.16
N PRO A 62 7.98 -7.15 27.11
CA PRO A 62 8.84 -8.09 27.82
C PRO A 62 7.99 -9.16 28.53
N PRO A 63 8.48 -10.41 28.66
CA PRO A 63 7.75 -11.46 29.36
C PRO A 63 7.45 -11.03 30.81
N PRO A 64 6.30 -11.43 31.38
CA PRO A 64 5.96 -11.09 32.75
C PRO A 64 7.07 -11.55 33.68
N ILE A 65 7.63 -10.63 34.47
CA ILE A 65 8.50 -11.01 35.57
C ILE A 65 7.61 -11.72 36.58
N ASP A 66 7.87 -12.99 36.84
CA ASP A 66 7.05 -13.92 37.64
C ASP A 66 6.96 -13.56 39.14
N ARG A 67 7.28 -12.31 39.49
CA ARG A 67 7.28 -11.81 40.86
C ARG A 67 6.73 -10.39 40.89
N VAL A 68 5.49 -10.32 41.38
CA VAL A 68 4.78 -9.25 42.10
C VAL A 68 3.46 -8.88 41.42
N LEU A 69 2.37 -8.98 42.21
CA LEU A 69 1.01 -8.47 41.96
C LEU A 69 1.03 -6.93 41.80
N VAL A 70 1.61 -6.43 40.71
CA VAL A 70 1.47 -5.03 40.29
C VAL A 70 0.91 -5.05 38.89
N ASP A 71 -0.06 -4.17 38.63
CA ASP A 71 -0.70 -3.96 37.34
C ASP A 71 0.36 -3.89 36.22
N VAL A 72 0.49 -4.96 35.43
CA VAL A 72 1.54 -5.08 34.41
C VAL A 72 1.14 -4.17 33.25
N LYS A 73 1.72 -2.97 33.23
CA LYS A 73 1.57 -2.05 32.12
C LYS A 73 2.33 -2.62 30.92
N PHE A 74 1.59 -3.17 29.95
CA PHE A 74 2.13 -3.64 28.67
C PHE A 74 2.55 -2.44 27.81
N ASP A 75 3.71 -1.87 28.11
CA ASP A 75 4.28 -0.79 27.31
C ASP A 75 4.97 -1.40 26.07
N TRP A 76 4.29 -1.29 24.93
CA TRP A 76 4.88 -1.55 23.62
C TRP A 76 5.96 -0.48 23.32
N SER A 77 7.15 -0.89 22.92
CA SER A 77 8.24 0.02 22.54
C SER A 77 8.63 -0.13 21.08
N TRP A 78 9.02 0.98 20.47
CA TRP A 78 9.63 1.01 19.14
C TRP A 78 11.14 0.96 19.28
N ARG A 79 11.77 0.06 18.52
CA ARG A 79 13.23 -0.04 18.42
C ARG A 79 13.68 0.49 17.07
N GLU A 80 14.52 1.50 17.09
CA GLU A 80 15.16 2.01 15.88
C GLU A 80 16.09 0.95 15.27
N LEU A 81 15.98 0.77 13.97
CA LEU A 81 16.82 -0.09 13.14
C LEU A 81 17.85 0.76 12.39
N PRO A 82 18.89 0.15 11.79
CA PRO A 82 19.86 0.87 11.00
C PRO A 82 19.19 1.73 9.94
N SER A 83 19.55 3.02 9.92
CA SER A 83 18.89 4.01 9.08
C SER A 83 18.96 3.59 7.59
N PRO A 84 17.85 3.74 6.84
CA PRO A 84 17.83 3.44 5.43
C PRO A 84 18.79 4.35 4.66
N PRO A 85 19.39 3.88 3.55
CA PRO A 85 20.31 4.68 2.77
C PRO A 85 19.68 5.98 2.23
N TYR A 86 18.40 5.95 1.86
CA TYR A 86 17.60 7.04 1.28
C TYR A 86 16.29 7.25 2.08
N GLN A 87 15.70 8.44 2.01
CA GLN A 87 14.64 8.85 2.95
C GLN A 87 13.21 8.41 2.56
N TYR A 88 12.87 8.40 1.28
CA TYR A 88 11.46 8.27 0.87
C TYR A 88 11.16 6.94 0.21
N VAL A 89 10.15 6.22 0.72
CA VAL A 89 9.70 4.95 0.13
C VAL A 89 8.79 5.20 -1.07
N VAL A 90 9.21 4.71 -2.23
CA VAL A 90 8.38 4.66 -3.44
C VAL A 90 7.57 3.39 -3.47
N SER A 91 8.24 2.26 -3.25
CA SER A 91 7.63 0.94 -3.22
C SER A 91 8.43 -0.03 -2.39
N TYR A 92 7.79 -1.12 -1.97
CA TYR A 92 8.41 -2.14 -1.14
C TYR A 92 7.70 -3.48 -1.26
N ALA A 93 8.41 -4.57 -0.97
CA ALA A 93 7.86 -5.92 -0.94
C ALA A 93 8.60 -6.75 0.10
N LEU A 94 7.92 -7.76 0.66
CA LEU A 94 8.58 -8.80 1.44
C LEU A 94 9.08 -9.88 0.49
N HIS A 95 10.32 -10.30 0.65
CA HIS A 95 10.89 -11.39 -0.12
C HIS A 95 10.28 -12.75 0.32
N PRO A 96 10.18 -13.76 -0.56
CA PRO A 96 9.59 -15.06 -0.24
C PRO A 96 10.27 -15.82 0.91
N ASP A 97 11.51 -15.46 1.25
CA ASP A 97 12.24 -16.01 2.40
C ASP A 97 11.71 -15.56 3.77
N GLU A 98 10.79 -14.58 3.78
CA GLU A 98 10.22 -13.95 4.96
C GLU A 98 11.29 -13.36 5.92
N GLN A 99 12.48 -13.07 5.41
CA GLN A 99 13.64 -12.55 6.15
C GLN A 99 14.21 -11.28 5.51
N THR A 100 13.91 -11.05 4.24
CA THR A 100 14.42 -9.91 3.48
C THR A 100 13.27 -8.97 3.09
N MET A 101 13.39 -7.70 3.45
CA MET A 101 12.51 -6.64 2.97
C MET A 101 13.18 -5.91 1.82
N VAL A 102 12.47 -5.68 0.71
CA VAL A 102 13.00 -4.97 -0.46
C VAL A 102 12.29 -3.64 -0.61
N PHE A 103 13.05 -2.57 -0.84
CA PHE A 103 12.57 -1.20 -0.92
C PHE A 103 13.15 -0.48 -2.13
N SER A 104 12.29 0.20 -2.88
CA SER A 104 12.69 1.27 -3.80
C SER A 104 12.59 2.59 -3.08
N LEU A 105 13.75 3.23 -2.89
CA LEU A 105 13.88 4.45 -2.11
C LEU A 105 14.35 5.60 -2.99
N THR A 106 13.96 6.83 -2.63
CA THR A 106 14.47 8.06 -3.25
C THR A 106 15.12 8.98 -2.25
N LYS A 107 16.20 9.65 -2.69
CA LYS A 107 16.91 10.64 -1.88
C LYS A 107 16.35 12.05 -2.11
N HIS A 108 16.18 12.82 -1.03
CA HIS A 108 15.91 14.26 -1.15
C HIS A 108 17.09 14.96 -1.86
N SER A 109 16.96 15.19 -3.16
CA SER A 109 18.01 15.78 -3.98
C SER A 109 17.41 16.43 -5.25
N PRO A 110 18.07 17.44 -5.83
CA PRO A 110 17.58 18.12 -7.03
C PRO A 110 17.36 17.17 -8.22
N LYS A 111 18.15 16.09 -8.28
CA LYS A 111 18.09 15.09 -9.36
C LYS A 111 17.26 13.85 -9.00
N ARG A 112 16.54 13.85 -7.85
CA ARG A 112 15.75 12.72 -7.30
C ARG A 112 16.31 11.35 -7.67
N LYS A 113 17.36 10.90 -6.98
CA LYS A 113 17.97 9.58 -7.23
C LYS A 113 17.10 8.47 -6.64
N LEU A 114 16.66 7.55 -7.50
CA LEU A 114 15.97 6.31 -7.16
C LEU A 114 16.96 5.13 -7.11
N ALA A 115 16.81 4.26 -6.12
CA ALA A 115 17.58 3.02 -6.04
C ALA A 115 16.80 1.95 -5.26
N THR A 116 17.08 0.69 -5.58
CA THR A 116 16.52 -0.46 -4.87
C THR A 116 17.52 -1.01 -3.87
N PHE A 117 17.03 -1.28 -2.67
CA PHE A 117 17.78 -1.83 -1.55
C PHE A 117 17.02 -2.99 -0.93
N SER A 118 17.72 -3.92 -0.30
CA SER A 118 17.13 -4.86 0.63
C SER A 118 17.63 -4.62 2.04
N PHE A 119 16.79 -4.94 3.01
CA PHE A 119 17.13 -5.01 4.42
C PHE A 119 16.96 -6.46 4.88
N ASP A 120 18.06 -7.04 5.33
CA ASP A 120 18.08 -8.36 5.96
C ASP A 120 17.73 -8.22 7.44
N ILE A 121 16.64 -8.87 7.87
CA ILE A 121 16.08 -8.70 9.22
C ILE A 121 17.00 -9.30 10.28
N GLU A 122 17.67 -10.42 9.99
CA GLU A 122 18.51 -11.15 10.95
C GLU A 122 19.81 -10.39 11.25
N SER A 123 20.55 -10.04 10.19
CA SER A 123 21.81 -9.31 10.30
C SER A 123 21.63 -7.80 10.47
N SER A 124 20.40 -7.28 10.27
CA SER A 124 20.09 -5.85 10.26
C SER A 124 20.96 -5.07 9.28
N ARG A 125 21.16 -5.59 8.06
CA ARG A 125 22.03 -4.99 7.06
C ARG A 125 21.28 -4.55 5.81
N TRP A 126 21.70 -3.40 5.30
CA TRP A 126 21.25 -2.87 4.02
C TRP A 126 22.17 -3.32 2.88
N THR A 127 21.57 -3.80 1.79
CA THR A 127 22.24 -4.15 0.54
C THR A 127 21.62 -3.38 -0.60
N ARG A 128 22.45 -2.85 -1.52
CA ARG A 128 21.97 -2.12 -2.69
C ARG A 128 21.93 -3.04 -3.90
N HIS A 129 20.82 -3.06 -4.62
CA HIS A 129 20.64 -3.87 -5.83
C HIS A 129 20.88 -3.08 -7.11
N GLY A 130 20.53 -1.80 -7.15
CA GLY A 130 20.80 -0.98 -8.33
C GLY A 130 20.22 0.42 -8.31
N ALA A 131 20.47 1.17 -9.39
CA ALA A 131 19.91 2.50 -9.64
C ALA A 131 18.62 2.42 -10.47
N TRP A 132 17.71 1.55 -10.04
CA TRP A 132 16.39 1.31 -10.63
C TRP A 132 15.38 1.09 -9.49
N GLY A 133 14.08 1.18 -9.79
CA GLY A 133 13.00 0.90 -8.85
C GLY A 133 12.21 -0.34 -9.24
N LEU A 134 11.54 -0.95 -8.27
CA LEU A 134 10.56 -2.00 -8.48
C LEU A 134 9.45 -1.50 -9.42
N PRO A 135 8.85 -2.38 -10.24
CA PRO A 135 7.89 -1.96 -11.26
C PRO A 135 6.52 -1.53 -10.71
N PHE A 136 6.34 -1.55 -9.38
CA PHE A 136 5.10 -1.13 -8.72
C PHE A 136 5.27 0.13 -7.88
N LYS A 137 4.16 0.82 -7.61
CA LYS A 137 4.02 1.88 -6.61
C LYS A 137 3.39 1.31 -5.34
N GLY A 138 3.95 1.67 -4.19
CA GLY A 138 3.46 1.18 -2.89
C GLY A 138 3.90 -0.27 -2.64
N ARG A 139 3.03 -1.07 -2.01
CA ARG A 139 3.36 -2.44 -1.60
C ARG A 139 3.15 -3.44 -2.75
N GLY A 140 4.17 -4.25 -3.00
CA GLY A 140 4.07 -5.49 -3.77
C GLY A 140 3.91 -6.69 -2.83
N TYR A 141 3.21 -7.72 -3.30
CA TYR A 141 2.97 -8.96 -2.56
C TYR A 141 3.47 -10.14 -3.36
N PHE A 142 4.17 -11.06 -2.70
CA PHE A 142 4.56 -12.29 -3.35
C PHE A 142 3.38 -13.25 -3.43
N ASP A 143 3.11 -13.72 -4.64
CA ASP A 143 2.10 -14.71 -4.92
C ASP A 143 2.77 -16.05 -5.27
N ARG A 144 2.50 -17.09 -4.48
CA ARG A 144 3.12 -18.41 -4.65
C ARG A 144 2.61 -19.15 -5.88
N ASP A 145 1.38 -18.89 -6.33
CA ASP A 145 0.81 -19.56 -7.52
C ASP A 145 1.39 -18.97 -8.81
N LEU A 146 1.67 -17.66 -8.81
CA LEU A 146 2.33 -16.95 -9.91
C LEU A 146 3.86 -16.98 -9.83
N ASP A 147 4.42 -17.37 -8.68
CA ASP A 147 5.86 -17.31 -8.36
C ASP A 147 6.47 -15.92 -8.65
N ALA A 148 5.73 -14.87 -8.29
CA ALA A 148 6.09 -13.49 -8.62
C ALA A 148 5.59 -12.49 -7.58
N TRP A 149 6.28 -11.36 -7.47
CA TRP A 149 5.70 -10.18 -6.83
C TRP A 149 4.65 -9.55 -7.73
N VAL A 150 3.51 -9.20 -7.14
CA VAL A 150 2.41 -8.49 -7.78
C VAL A 150 2.18 -7.15 -7.09
N GLY A 151 2.05 -6.08 -7.87
CA GLY A 151 1.74 -4.74 -7.36
C GLY A 151 0.96 -3.89 -8.36
N LEU A 152 0.60 -2.66 -7.95
CA LEU A 152 0.03 -1.66 -8.85
C LEU A 152 1.16 -1.01 -9.63
N SER A 153 1.01 -0.87 -10.95
CA SER A 153 2.06 -0.30 -11.80
C SER A 153 2.56 1.04 -11.27
N GLY A 154 3.89 1.19 -11.25
CA GLY A 154 4.55 2.44 -10.86
C GLY A 154 4.67 3.45 -12.00
N ASP A 155 4.45 3.02 -13.25
CA ASP A 155 4.59 3.86 -14.43
C ASP A 155 3.29 4.66 -14.68
N PRO A 156 3.36 6.01 -14.76
CA PRO A 156 2.21 6.85 -15.09
C PRO A 156 1.47 6.47 -16.37
N ASP A 157 2.16 5.95 -17.39
CA ASP A 157 1.57 5.60 -18.69
C ASP A 157 0.73 4.32 -18.61
N THR A 158 0.95 3.52 -17.56
CA THR A 158 0.22 2.25 -17.31
C THR A 158 -0.59 2.33 -16.02
N LEU A 159 -1.00 3.54 -15.63
CA LEU A 159 -1.81 3.78 -14.46
C LEU A 159 -3.08 2.91 -14.45
N GLY A 160 -3.27 2.17 -13.36
CA GLY A 160 -4.39 1.25 -13.18
C GLY A 160 -4.14 -0.16 -13.68
N HIS A 161 -2.99 -0.44 -14.29
CA HIS A 161 -2.55 -1.81 -14.54
C HIS A 161 -1.86 -2.40 -13.30
N LEU A 162 -1.88 -3.71 -13.20
CA LEU A 162 -1.07 -4.49 -12.26
C LEU A 162 0.23 -4.86 -12.96
N CYS A 163 1.29 -4.97 -12.19
CA CYS A 163 2.56 -5.51 -12.64
C CYS A 163 2.90 -6.77 -11.85
N ALA A 164 3.50 -7.74 -12.54
CA ALA A 164 4.12 -8.91 -11.95
C ALA A 164 5.59 -8.96 -12.34
N CYS A 165 6.48 -9.23 -11.39
CA CYS A 165 7.90 -9.42 -11.64
C CYS A 165 8.48 -10.49 -10.71
N ASP A 166 9.54 -11.15 -11.14
CA ASP A 166 10.21 -12.16 -10.34
C ASP A 166 10.76 -11.55 -9.04
N ALA A 167 10.78 -12.34 -7.96
CA ALA A 167 11.45 -11.94 -6.73
C ALA A 167 12.97 -11.82 -6.98
N LEU A 168 13.63 -10.88 -6.30
CA LEU A 168 15.07 -10.71 -6.46
C LEU A 168 15.81 -11.95 -5.91
N PRO A 169 16.80 -12.51 -6.61
CA PRO A 169 17.56 -13.63 -6.09
C PRO A 169 18.29 -13.23 -4.79
N ALA A 170 18.29 -14.15 -3.83
CA ALA A 170 19.02 -13.96 -2.58
C ALA A 170 20.54 -13.95 -2.87
N GLY A 171 21.20 -12.81 -2.61
CA GLY A 171 22.65 -12.73 -2.53
C GLY A 171 23.42 -12.39 -3.82
N ASP A 172 22.76 -12.01 -4.91
CA ASP A 172 23.47 -11.51 -6.11
C ASP A 172 23.32 -10.00 -6.28
N ASP A 173 24.42 -9.36 -6.71
CA ASP A 173 24.54 -7.93 -6.99
C ASP A 173 23.87 -7.66 -8.35
N ASN A 174 22.59 -8.04 -8.49
CA ASN A 174 21.87 -8.01 -9.75
C ASN A 174 21.55 -6.56 -10.11
N ARG A 175 22.44 -5.96 -10.91
CA ARG A 175 22.35 -4.55 -11.32
C ARG A 175 21.21 -4.27 -12.29
N GLN A 176 20.52 -5.30 -12.79
CA GLN A 176 19.43 -5.14 -13.74
C GLN A 176 18.07 -5.14 -13.01
N PRO A 177 17.12 -4.31 -13.46
CA PRO A 177 15.75 -4.36 -12.94
C PRO A 177 15.08 -5.69 -13.33
N PRO A 178 14.20 -6.25 -12.48
CA PRO A 178 13.48 -7.47 -12.80
C PRO A 178 12.57 -7.24 -14.01
N ALA A 179 12.43 -8.25 -14.85
CA ALA A 179 11.48 -8.21 -15.97
C ALA A 179 10.06 -8.07 -15.42
N CYS A 180 9.29 -7.16 -16.01
CA CYS A 180 7.95 -6.83 -15.56
C CYS A 180 6.92 -7.24 -16.62
N LYS A 181 5.87 -7.95 -16.18
CA LYS A 181 4.69 -8.27 -16.96
C LYS A 181 3.53 -7.41 -16.48
N LEU A 182 2.88 -6.71 -17.40
CA LEU A 182 1.72 -5.88 -17.09
C LEU A 182 0.43 -6.67 -17.31
N SER A 183 -0.59 -6.39 -16.49
CA SER A 183 -1.94 -6.89 -16.74
C SER A 183 -2.50 -6.29 -18.03
N LYS A 184 -3.25 -7.08 -18.79
CA LYS A 184 -3.96 -6.56 -19.97
C LYS A 184 -5.13 -5.68 -19.57
N GLU A 185 -5.77 -6.01 -18.46
CA GLU A 185 -6.90 -5.28 -17.91
C GLU A 185 -6.42 -4.06 -17.12
N LYS A 186 -7.09 -2.92 -17.33
CA LYS A 186 -6.96 -1.71 -16.51
C LYS A 186 -8.04 -1.75 -15.43
N MET A 187 -7.65 -1.53 -14.18
CA MET A 187 -8.50 -1.70 -13.00
C MET A 187 -9.07 -0.41 -12.43
N PHE A 188 -8.57 0.75 -12.88
CA PHE A 188 -9.02 2.06 -12.41
C PHE A 188 -9.99 2.71 -13.38
N CYS A 189 -10.85 3.58 -12.86
CA CYS A 189 -11.73 4.47 -13.62
C CYS A 189 -12.44 3.76 -14.77
N VAL A 190 -13.34 2.83 -14.40
CA VAL A 190 -14.13 2.04 -15.35
C VAL A 190 -15.02 2.94 -16.21
N ASP A 191 -15.45 4.08 -15.68
CA ASP A 191 -16.21 5.11 -16.38
C ASP A 191 -15.33 6.33 -16.70
N ALA A 192 -15.51 6.92 -17.89
CA ALA A 192 -14.79 8.11 -18.34
C ALA A 192 -15.03 9.36 -17.47
N ALA A 193 -16.14 9.40 -16.73
CA ALA A 193 -16.43 10.47 -15.77
C ALA A 193 -15.63 10.35 -14.47
N GLU A 194 -15.00 9.19 -14.21
CA GLU A 194 -14.21 8.94 -13.01
C GLU A 194 -12.79 9.46 -13.18
N LYS A 195 -12.33 10.25 -12.20
CA LYS A 195 -10.95 10.73 -12.15
C LYS A 195 -10.23 10.06 -10.99
N HIS A 196 -9.23 9.23 -11.32
CA HIS A 196 -8.41 8.51 -10.34
C HIS A 196 -7.79 9.48 -9.34
N THR A 197 -7.89 9.15 -8.05
CA THR A 197 -7.24 9.89 -6.97
C THR A 197 -6.13 9.07 -6.36
N GLY A 198 -6.37 7.80 -6.07
CA GLY A 198 -5.38 6.90 -5.50
C GLY A 198 -5.85 5.47 -5.40
N ALA A 199 -4.94 4.57 -5.07
CA ALA A 199 -5.28 3.17 -4.91
C ALA A 199 -4.30 2.45 -3.99
N THR A 200 -4.76 1.35 -3.40
CA THR A 200 -3.92 0.42 -2.66
C THR A 200 -4.36 -1.01 -2.92
N LEU A 201 -3.37 -1.87 -3.06
CA LEU A 201 -3.54 -3.30 -3.24
C LEU A 201 -3.31 -4.00 -1.90
N VAL A 202 -4.13 -5.00 -1.61
CA VAL A 202 -4.03 -5.84 -0.42
C VAL A 202 -4.10 -7.30 -0.86
N TYR A 203 -3.19 -8.12 -0.34
CA TYR A 203 -3.22 -9.56 -0.52
C TYR A 203 -4.12 -10.20 0.54
N VAL A 204 -5.05 -11.05 0.11
CA VAL A 204 -6.11 -11.62 0.95
C VAL A 204 -5.72 -12.99 1.52
N GLY A 205 -4.87 -13.75 0.84
CA GLY A 205 -4.13 -14.86 1.45
C GLY A 205 -4.92 -16.09 1.88
N ASP A 206 -6.06 -16.42 1.28
CA ASP A 206 -6.89 -17.60 1.60
C ASP A 206 -6.80 -18.76 0.57
N GLY A 207 -5.78 -18.73 -0.29
CA GLY A 207 -5.58 -19.73 -1.35
C GLY A 207 -6.20 -19.32 -2.69
N ARG A 208 -5.47 -19.59 -3.78
CA ARG A 208 -5.54 -18.89 -5.07
C ARG A 208 -5.12 -17.42 -4.93
N ALA A 209 -4.37 -16.93 -5.91
CA ALA A 209 -3.87 -15.55 -6.03
C ALA A 209 -4.94 -14.45 -5.90
N MET A 210 -5.48 -14.23 -4.69
CA MET A 210 -6.63 -13.38 -4.41
C MET A 210 -6.18 -12.05 -3.81
N PHE A 211 -6.61 -10.98 -4.48
CA PHE A 211 -6.25 -9.62 -4.17
C PHE A 211 -7.51 -8.77 -3.95
N CYS A 212 -7.35 -7.74 -3.14
CA CYS A 212 -8.32 -6.68 -2.96
C CYS A 212 -7.69 -5.35 -3.39
N LEU A 213 -8.37 -4.65 -4.29
CA LEU A 213 -8.04 -3.30 -4.70
C LEU A 213 -9.03 -2.34 -4.05
N VAL A 214 -8.48 -1.37 -3.32
CA VAL A 214 -9.21 -0.22 -2.80
C VAL A 214 -8.82 0.98 -3.65
N GLU A 215 -9.72 1.44 -4.51
CA GLU A 215 -9.55 2.59 -5.39
C GLU A 215 -10.30 3.80 -4.80
N CYS A 216 -9.61 4.93 -4.68
CA CYS A 216 -10.22 6.23 -4.50
C CYS A 216 -10.27 6.97 -5.83
N PHE A 217 -11.45 7.46 -6.18
CA PHE A 217 -11.66 8.26 -7.38
C PHE A 217 -12.63 9.40 -7.09
N SER A 218 -12.62 10.40 -7.94
CA SER A 218 -13.52 11.54 -7.86
C SER A 218 -14.48 11.56 -9.04
N VAL A 219 -15.71 12.00 -8.79
CA VAL A 219 -16.75 12.21 -9.80
C VAL A 219 -17.19 13.67 -9.72
N ASP A 220 -17.47 14.25 -10.89
CA ASP A 220 -18.04 15.59 -10.98
C ASP A 220 -19.50 15.57 -10.50
N ASP A 221 -19.74 16.10 -9.30
CA ASP A 221 -21.04 16.15 -8.64
C ASP A 221 -21.92 17.30 -9.15
N ARG A 222 -21.48 18.09 -10.14
CA ARG A 222 -22.30 19.17 -10.67
C ARG A 222 -23.56 18.58 -11.34
N GLN A 223 -24.74 18.91 -10.80
CA GLN A 223 -26.02 18.55 -11.42
C GLN A 223 -26.07 19.06 -12.86
N GLY A 224 -26.55 18.22 -13.78
CA GLY A 224 -26.68 18.58 -15.19
C GLY A 224 -27.58 19.79 -15.37
N GLY A 225 -27.06 20.84 -16.00
CA GLY A 225 -27.77 22.09 -16.23
C GLY A 225 -26.92 23.07 -17.04
N VAL A 226 -27.57 24.10 -17.59
CA VAL A 226 -26.98 25.10 -18.51
C VAL A 226 -25.73 25.78 -17.95
N TRP A 227 -25.59 25.84 -16.63
CA TRP A 227 -24.47 26.50 -15.93
C TRP A 227 -23.43 25.54 -15.36
N LYS A 228 -23.44 24.26 -15.77
CA LYS A 228 -22.50 23.25 -15.24
C LYS A 228 -21.05 23.70 -15.39
N GLU A 229 -20.67 24.18 -16.57
CA GLU A 229 -19.31 24.64 -16.87
C GLU A 229 -18.93 25.96 -16.17
N SER A 230 -19.92 26.73 -15.73
CA SER A 230 -19.74 28.03 -15.06
C SER A 230 -19.65 27.92 -13.54
N MET A 231 -20.01 26.77 -12.96
CA MET A 231 -19.92 26.51 -11.53
C MET A 231 -18.54 25.93 -11.16
N PRO A 232 -17.98 26.32 -10.00
CA PRO A 232 -16.73 25.73 -9.52
C PRO A 232 -16.87 24.21 -9.39
N GLU A 233 -15.84 23.46 -9.79
CA GLU A 233 -15.84 22.00 -9.74
C GLU A 233 -16.18 21.53 -8.32
N ARG A 234 -17.28 20.79 -8.18
CA ARG A 234 -17.60 20.03 -6.96
C ARG A 234 -17.28 18.58 -7.23
N ARG A 235 -16.25 18.07 -6.55
CA ARG A 235 -15.78 16.69 -6.73
C ARG A 235 -16.16 15.86 -5.50
N GLY A 236 -17.08 14.92 -5.70
CA GLY A 236 -17.37 13.88 -4.73
C GLY A 236 -16.30 12.80 -4.83
N HIS A 237 -15.68 12.44 -3.71
CA HIS A 237 -14.73 11.33 -3.69
C HIS A 237 -15.46 10.05 -3.29
N LEU A 238 -15.16 8.96 -3.98
CA LEU A 238 -15.70 7.64 -3.71
C LEU A 238 -14.57 6.63 -3.55
N LEU A 239 -14.80 5.65 -2.67
CA LEU A 239 -13.98 4.45 -2.52
C LEU A 239 -14.70 3.28 -3.17
N ARG A 240 -14.06 2.66 -4.17
CA ARG A 240 -14.48 1.38 -4.76
C ARG A 240 -13.59 0.28 -4.23
N VAL A 241 -14.21 -0.79 -3.77
CA VAL A 241 -13.50 -2.00 -3.32
C VAL A 241 -13.81 -3.14 -4.28
N THR A 242 -12.76 -3.70 -4.86
CA THR A 242 -12.84 -4.77 -5.85
C THR A 242 -11.93 -5.91 -5.43
N THR A 243 -12.49 -7.11 -5.33
CA THR A 243 -11.68 -8.33 -5.19
C THR A 243 -11.52 -9.02 -6.52
N PHE A 244 -10.39 -9.67 -6.71
CA PHE A 244 -10.11 -10.42 -7.91
C PHE A 244 -9.06 -11.49 -7.69
N THR A 245 -8.96 -12.39 -8.67
CA THR A 245 -7.90 -13.40 -8.73
C THR A 245 -7.06 -13.22 -9.97
N LEU A 246 -5.77 -13.53 -9.87
CA LEU A 246 -4.82 -13.43 -10.98
C LEU A 246 -4.40 -14.79 -11.51
N LYS A 247 -4.03 -14.83 -12.79
CA LYS A 247 -3.41 -15.99 -13.44
C LYS A 247 -2.58 -15.53 -14.64
N TYR A 248 -1.61 -16.34 -15.03
CA TYR A 248 -1.03 -16.22 -16.36
C TYR A 248 -1.95 -16.87 -17.41
N ASP A 249 -2.09 -16.22 -18.56
CA ASP A 249 -2.69 -16.84 -19.72
C ASP A 249 -1.72 -17.79 -20.44
N LYS A 250 -2.19 -18.47 -21.48
CA LYS A 250 -1.37 -19.40 -22.28
C LYS A 250 -0.16 -18.74 -22.98
N ASN A 251 -0.13 -17.42 -23.08
CA ASN A 251 0.97 -16.65 -23.65
C ASN A 251 1.94 -16.15 -22.55
N GLY A 252 1.64 -16.43 -21.27
CA GLY A 252 2.41 -15.96 -20.13
C GLY A 252 2.08 -14.53 -19.70
N ASP A 253 1.02 -13.92 -20.23
CA ASP A 253 0.58 -12.57 -19.87
C ASP A 253 -0.26 -12.59 -18.58
N LEU A 254 -0.08 -11.58 -17.74
CA LEU A 254 -0.84 -11.45 -16.50
C LEU A 254 -2.29 -11.08 -16.81
N ARG A 255 -3.24 -11.85 -16.26
CA ARG A 255 -4.67 -11.63 -16.46
C ARG A 255 -5.49 -11.77 -15.19
N ILE A 256 -6.61 -11.06 -15.20
CA ILE A 256 -7.63 -11.15 -14.17
C ILE A 256 -8.55 -12.33 -14.48
N ALA A 257 -8.59 -13.32 -13.59
CA ALA A 257 -9.34 -14.56 -13.79
C ALA A 257 -10.80 -14.44 -13.34
N LYS A 258 -11.03 -13.81 -12.19
CA LYS A 258 -12.35 -13.53 -11.62
C LYS A 258 -12.28 -12.18 -10.93
N GLN A 259 -13.35 -11.39 -11.01
CA GLN A 259 -13.45 -10.08 -10.40
C GLN A 259 -14.84 -9.90 -9.79
N ARG A 260 -14.90 -9.27 -8.61
CA ARG A 260 -16.14 -8.92 -7.92
C ARG A 260 -15.96 -7.58 -7.22
N GLN A 261 -16.76 -6.59 -7.60
CA GLN A 261 -16.92 -5.37 -6.81
C GLN A 261 -17.69 -5.72 -5.53
N ILE A 262 -17.11 -5.39 -4.38
CA ILE A 262 -17.68 -5.70 -3.06
C ILE A 262 -18.36 -4.47 -2.46
N GLY A 263 -17.87 -3.26 -2.77
CA GLY A 263 -18.40 -2.06 -2.17
C GLY A 263 -18.12 -0.80 -2.97
N LEU A 264 -18.99 0.18 -2.77
CA LEU A 264 -18.80 1.56 -3.21
C LEU A 264 -19.26 2.47 -2.06
N CYS A 265 -18.37 3.35 -1.60
CA CYS A 265 -18.63 4.25 -0.49
C CYS A 265 -18.35 5.69 -0.91
N ARG A 266 -19.28 6.61 -0.64
CA ARG A 266 -19.03 8.04 -0.83
C ARG A 266 -18.33 8.60 0.40
N LEU A 267 -17.21 9.29 0.19
CA LEU A 267 -16.49 9.95 1.27
C LEU A 267 -17.18 11.28 1.64
N PRO A 268 -17.13 11.68 2.92
CA PRO A 268 -17.60 13.00 3.35
C PRO A 268 -16.88 14.13 2.60
N GLU A 269 -17.55 15.26 2.38
CA GLU A 269 -16.96 16.42 1.67
C GLU A 269 -15.63 16.88 2.31
N ILE A 270 -15.49 16.78 3.64
CA ILE A 270 -14.25 17.16 4.35
C ILE A 270 -13.04 16.31 3.94
N ALA A 271 -13.25 15.11 3.41
CA ALA A 271 -12.15 14.28 2.89
C ALA A 271 -11.45 14.92 1.68
N SER A 272 -12.14 15.79 0.92
CA SER A 272 -11.55 16.55 -0.18
C SER A 272 -10.45 17.52 0.26
N VAL A 273 -10.48 17.96 1.53
CA VAL A 273 -9.44 18.80 2.14
C VAL A 273 -8.13 18.02 2.34
N TYR A 274 -8.20 16.68 2.41
CA TYR A 274 -7.07 15.78 2.62
C TYR A 274 -6.74 14.95 1.38
N CYS A 275 -6.82 15.57 0.19
CA CYS A 275 -6.62 14.89 -1.10
C CYS A 275 -5.33 14.06 -1.18
N TYR A 276 -4.22 14.52 -0.58
CA TYR A 276 -2.96 13.78 -0.55
C TYR A 276 -3.06 12.42 0.17
N ARG A 277 -3.99 12.26 1.14
CA ARG A 277 -4.23 10.99 1.84
C ARG A 277 -5.07 10.03 1.00
N LEU A 278 -5.88 10.57 0.09
CA LEU A 278 -6.68 9.78 -0.84
C LEU A 278 -5.84 9.16 -1.96
N GLU A 279 -4.60 9.65 -2.17
CA GLU A 279 -3.64 9.09 -3.12
C GLU A 279 -3.15 7.68 -2.72
N ARG A 280 -3.21 7.34 -1.43
CA ARG A 280 -2.77 6.06 -0.86
C ARG A 280 -3.72 5.59 0.26
N PRO A 281 -4.93 5.09 -0.07
CA PRO A 281 -5.87 4.62 0.94
C PRO A 281 -5.28 3.42 1.70
N VAL A 282 -5.23 3.48 3.04
CA VAL A 282 -4.65 2.39 3.84
C VAL A 282 -5.70 1.28 4.03
N ALA A 283 -5.32 0.04 3.71
CA ALA A 283 -6.17 -1.12 3.90
C ALA A 283 -5.35 -2.31 4.42
N PHE A 284 -5.95 -3.08 5.33
CA PHE A 284 -5.33 -4.24 5.96
C PHE A 284 -6.30 -5.42 5.91
N TRP A 285 -5.75 -6.62 5.83
CA TRP A 285 -6.49 -7.86 6.08
C TRP A 285 -6.30 -8.20 7.57
N MET A 286 -7.38 -8.21 8.36
CA MET A 286 -7.37 -8.54 9.80
C MET A 286 -8.32 -9.70 10.10
#